data_AF-A0A7G6X303-F1
#
_entry.id   AF-A0A7G6X303-F1
#
_cell.length_a   1.000
_cell.length_b   1.000
_cell.length_c   1.000
_cell.angle_alpha   90.00
_cell.angle_beta   90.00
_cell.angle_gamma   90.00
#
_symmetry.space_group_name_H-M   'P 1'
#
loop_
_entity.id
_entity.type
_entity.pdbx_description
1 polymer ?
#
loop_
_entity_poly.entity_id
_entity_poly.type
_entity_poly.pdbx_seq_one_letter_code
_entity_poly.pdbx_strand_id
1 'polypeptide(L)'
;MNKRLTTIAAERGGWFSRADALAANYSDSQIRLRPRTKQWRRLCRDVYVETKAPPDGELPWERTSRFHLLMAHAVMQRMTGDVLLSHQSATLVHGLPTWGMGFGRVQVTRATGRARSDRSVQVHRSALGPDDICELSGLRRTTAARAVAETTCTTSYEVGVALADAALQKGLVTKDQLIEMAKRIQHWPGAPAARAAAEFADGKSESVGESRLRVLMANRGLPEPELQVEIRDIGGRLLGRVDFLVQKSLIVEFDGARKYGSAKDLVAEKWREDRLRERGYGVIRVGWPDLDLPDITGRRLHQALARSAA
;
A
#
# COMPACT_ATOMS: atom_id res chain seq x y z
N MET A 1 -18.65 -5.05 26.10
CA MET A 1 -19.51 -6.18 25.68
C MET A 1 -19.65 -7.17 26.85
N ASN A 2 -20.59 -8.11 26.83
CA ASN A 2 -20.61 -9.21 27.80
C ASN A 2 -19.54 -10.26 27.44
N LYS A 3 -19.17 -11.12 28.39
CA LYS A 3 -18.06 -12.08 28.22
C LYS A 3 -18.24 -12.97 26.98
N ARG A 4 -19.45 -13.50 26.74
CA ARG A 4 -19.74 -14.39 25.60
C ARG A 4 -19.50 -13.72 24.26
N LEU A 5 -20.01 -12.50 24.07
CA LEU A 5 -19.80 -11.75 22.82
C LEU A 5 -18.34 -11.32 22.66
N THR A 6 -17.66 -10.98 23.76
CA THR A 6 -16.22 -10.68 23.74
C THR A 6 -15.39 -11.86 23.24
N THR A 7 -15.69 -13.09 23.69
CA THR A 7 -15.00 -14.30 23.21
C THR A 7 -15.22 -14.52 21.72
N ILE A 8 -16.47 -14.48 21.25
CA ILE A 8 -16.79 -14.63 19.81
C ILE A 8 -16.09 -13.56 18.98
N ALA A 9 -16.09 -12.30 19.46
CA ALA A 9 -15.40 -11.22 18.77
C ALA A 9 -13.89 -11.47 18.70
N ALA A 10 -13.26 -11.91 19.80
CA ALA A 10 -11.82 -12.19 19.84
C ALA A 10 -11.40 -13.28 18.85
N GLU A 11 -12.16 -14.38 18.75
CA GLU A 11 -11.92 -15.48 17.79
C GLU A 11 -11.97 -15.00 16.33
N ARG A 12 -12.71 -13.93 16.06
CA ARG A 12 -12.86 -13.34 14.72
C ARG A 12 -11.99 -12.09 14.49
N GLY A 13 -11.02 -11.83 15.36
CA GLY A 13 -10.13 -10.67 15.24
C GLY A 13 -10.76 -9.33 15.66
N GLY A 14 -11.89 -9.37 16.37
CA GLY A 14 -12.50 -8.22 17.04
C GLY A 14 -13.87 -7.79 16.52
N TRP A 15 -14.45 -8.49 15.54
CA TRP A 15 -15.78 -8.21 14.98
C TRP A 15 -16.79 -9.30 15.33
N PHE A 16 -18.07 -8.94 15.35
CA PHE A 16 -19.19 -9.86 15.59
C PHE A 16 -20.41 -9.45 14.77
N SER A 17 -21.27 -10.41 14.45
CA SER A 17 -22.52 -10.17 13.72
C SER A 17 -23.69 -9.87 14.67
N ARG A 18 -24.81 -9.40 14.12
CA ARG A 18 -26.09 -9.31 14.85
C ARG A 18 -26.51 -10.67 15.38
N ALA A 19 -26.28 -11.75 14.62
CA ALA A 19 -26.62 -13.12 15.05
C ALA A 19 -25.77 -13.53 16.27
N ASP A 20 -24.48 -13.20 16.28
CA ASP A 20 -23.61 -13.46 17.44
C ASP A 20 -24.06 -12.68 18.67
N ALA A 21 -24.45 -11.41 18.49
CA ALA A 21 -24.97 -10.58 19.59
C ALA A 21 -26.28 -11.16 20.17
N LEU A 22 -27.21 -11.59 19.30
CA LEU A 22 -28.44 -12.27 19.72
C LEU A 22 -28.13 -13.57 20.48
N ALA A 23 -27.22 -14.40 19.94
CA ALA A 23 -26.77 -15.63 20.60
C ALA A 23 -26.06 -15.35 21.94
N ALA A 24 -25.48 -14.17 22.10
CA ALA A 24 -24.91 -13.68 23.35
C ALA A 24 -25.92 -12.96 24.25
N ASN A 25 -27.24 -13.15 24.06
CA ASN A 25 -28.32 -12.59 24.88
C ASN A 25 -28.45 -11.06 24.83
N TYR A 26 -28.04 -10.41 23.73
CA TYR A 26 -28.43 -9.03 23.47
C TYR A 26 -29.81 -8.97 22.80
N SER A 27 -30.68 -8.07 23.24
CA SER A 27 -31.94 -7.80 22.54
C SER A 27 -31.74 -6.93 21.30
N ASP A 28 -32.71 -6.94 20.38
CA ASP A 28 -32.70 -6.04 19.22
C ASP A 28 -32.62 -4.56 19.60
N SER A 29 -33.32 -4.15 20.66
CA SER A 29 -33.28 -2.77 21.16
C SER A 29 -31.88 -2.40 21.63
N GLN A 30 -31.21 -3.29 22.36
CA GLN A 30 -29.83 -3.10 22.78
C GLN A 30 -28.89 -3.00 21.57
N ILE A 31 -29.00 -3.91 20.60
CA ILE A 31 -28.15 -3.92 19.39
C ILE A 31 -28.31 -2.61 18.59
N ARG A 32 -29.54 -2.08 18.47
CA ARG A 32 -29.80 -0.79 17.79
C ARG A 32 -29.27 0.42 18.57
N LEU A 33 -29.24 0.34 19.91
CA LEU A 33 -28.81 1.42 20.78
C LEU A 33 -27.28 1.58 20.81
N ARG A 34 -26.52 0.47 20.85
CA ARG A 34 -25.04 0.52 21.03
C ARG A 34 -24.29 1.36 19.97
N PRO A 35 -24.67 1.36 18.68
CA PRO A 35 -24.07 2.28 17.70
C PRO A 35 -24.41 3.75 17.94
N ARG A 36 -25.64 4.05 18.39
CA ARG A 36 -26.07 5.42 18.69
C ARG A 36 -25.31 6.00 19.88
N THR A 37 -25.03 5.17 20.88
CA THR A 37 -24.24 5.54 22.06
C THR A 37 -22.73 5.38 21.85
N LYS A 38 -22.28 5.16 20.60
CA LYS A 38 -20.86 4.97 20.20
C LYS A 38 -20.14 3.82 20.89
N GLN A 39 -20.84 2.91 21.58
CA GLN A 39 -20.23 1.76 22.23
C GLN A 39 -19.83 0.69 21.22
N TRP A 40 -20.60 0.56 20.13
CA TRP A 40 -20.25 -0.27 18.98
C TRP A 40 -20.12 0.60 17.73
N ARG A 41 -19.25 0.19 16.81
CA ARG A 41 -19.19 0.74 15.45
C ARG A 41 -19.74 -0.30 14.49
N ARG A 42 -20.68 0.10 13.64
CA ARG A 42 -21.16 -0.73 12.54
C ARG A 42 -20.13 -0.69 11.41
N LEU A 43 -19.64 -1.86 10.97
CA LEU A 43 -18.73 -1.98 9.83
C LEU A 43 -19.53 -2.08 8.53
N CYS A 44 -20.47 -3.03 8.48
CA CYS A 44 -21.38 -3.21 7.36
C CYS A 44 -22.75 -3.70 7.86
N ARG A 45 -23.61 -4.20 6.97
CA ARG A 45 -24.92 -4.71 7.37
C ARG A 45 -24.75 -5.83 8.39
N ASP A 46 -25.32 -5.62 9.57
CA ASP A 46 -25.42 -6.59 10.66
C ASP A 46 -24.08 -7.06 11.22
N VAL A 47 -23.02 -6.26 11.04
CA VAL A 47 -21.66 -6.53 11.52
C VAL A 47 -21.14 -5.33 12.29
N TYR A 48 -20.58 -5.61 13.46
CA TYR A 48 -20.17 -4.62 14.43
C TYR A 48 -18.80 -4.94 15.02
N VAL A 49 -18.17 -3.90 15.55
CA VAL A 49 -16.98 -3.99 16.39
C VAL A 49 -17.22 -3.17 17.65
N GLU A 50 -16.60 -3.57 18.76
CA GLU A 50 -16.60 -2.72 19.95
C GLU A 50 -15.78 -1.45 19.66
N THR A 51 -16.32 -0.30 20.03
CA THR A 51 -15.56 0.95 19.99
C THR A 51 -14.62 0.96 21.17
N LYS A 52 -13.36 0.62 20.92
CA LYS A 52 -12.26 0.78 21.87
C LYS A 52 -11.46 2.03 21.52
N ALA A 53 -10.71 2.55 22.49
CA ALA A 53 -9.64 3.48 22.18
C ALA A 53 -8.73 2.82 21.12
N PRO A 54 -8.25 3.60 20.13
CA PRO A 54 -7.26 3.08 19.19
C PRO A 54 -6.02 2.60 19.95
N PRO A 55 -5.27 1.61 19.43
CA PRO A 55 -3.95 1.32 19.95
C PRO A 55 -3.09 2.58 20.03
N ASP A 56 -2.27 2.70 21.07
CA ASP A 56 -1.41 3.87 21.25
C ASP A 56 -0.51 4.07 20.03
N GLY A 57 -0.54 5.29 19.47
CA GLY A 57 0.23 5.64 18.29
C GLY A 57 -0.35 5.19 16.94
N GLU A 58 -1.53 4.55 16.91
CA GLU A 58 -2.20 4.13 15.65
C GLU A 58 -2.51 5.34 14.76
N LEU A 59 -1.95 5.31 13.56
CA LEU A 59 -2.13 6.34 12.55
C LEU A 59 -3.51 6.22 11.87
N PRO A 60 -4.07 7.31 11.32
CA PRO A 60 -5.38 7.27 10.66
C PRO A 60 -5.50 6.22 9.53
N TRP A 61 -4.44 6.00 8.76
CA TRP A 61 -4.43 5.02 7.66
C TRP A 61 -4.31 3.57 8.17
N GLU A 62 -3.57 3.32 9.26
CA GLU A 62 -3.50 2.01 9.92
C GLU A 62 -4.89 1.63 10.46
N ARG A 63 -5.57 2.60 11.09
CA ARG A 63 -6.96 2.43 11.54
C ARG A 63 -7.90 2.08 10.40
N THR A 64 -7.78 2.79 9.28
CA THR A 64 -8.59 2.57 8.07
C THR A 64 -8.37 1.15 7.53
N SER A 65 -7.11 0.74 7.43
CA SER A 65 -6.70 -0.60 7.00
C SER A 65 -7.27 -1.69 7.90
N ARG A 66 -7.13 -1.53 9.22
CA ARG A 66 -7.67 -2.48 10.20
C ARG A 66 -9.18 -2.64 10.09
N PHE A 67 -9.93 -1.55 10.03
CA PHE A 67 -11.39 -1.64 9.86
C PHE A 67 -11.80 -2.25 8.52
N HIS A 68 -11.03 -2.00 7.47
CA HIS A 68 -11.26 -2.62 6.17
C HIS A 68 -11.04 -4.14 6.21
N LEU A 69 -9.98 -4.62 6.86
CA LEU A 69 -9.73 -6.06 7.03
C LEU A 69 -10.86 -6.75 7.80
N LEU A 70 -11.34 -6.14 8.90
CA LEU A 70 -12.49 -6.66 9.65
C LEU A 70 -13.76 -6.72 8.78
N MET A 71 -14.00 -5.68 7.98
CA MET A 71 -15.11 -5.65 7.04
C MET A 71 -14.94 -6.72 5.94
N ALA A 72 -13.72 -6.96 5.46
CA ALA A 72 -13.41 -7.98 4.47
C ALA A 72 -13.71 -9.38 4.98
N HIS A 73 -13.28 -9.73 6.20
CA HIS A 73 -13.64 -11.01 6.83
C HIS A 73 -15.16 -11.19 6.92
N ALA A 74 -15.87 -10.17 7.41
CA ALA A 74 -17.32 -10.27 7.56
C ALA A 74 -18.06 -10.35 6.21
N VAL A 75 -17.58 -9.65 5.19
CA VAL A 75 -18.11 -9.76 3.82
C VAL A 75 -17.85 -11.15 3.25
N MET A 76 -16.64 -11.69 3.41
CA MET A 76 -16.30 -13.02 2.86
C MET A 76 -17.08 -14.13 3.54
N GLN A 77 -17.35 -14.06 4.84
CA GLN A 77 -18.17 -15.06 5.55
C GLN A 77 -19.62 -15.14 5.07
N ARG A 78 -20.21 -14.03 4.60
CA ARG A 78 -21.60 -14.03 4.06
C ARG A 78 -21.68 -14.33 2.57
N MET A 79 -20.55 -14.37 1.87
CA MET A 79 -20.52 -14.61 0.43
C MET A 79 -20.50 -16.11 0.16
N THR A 80 -21.36 -16.55 -0.75
CA THR A 80 -21.40 -17.95 -1.21
C THR A 80 -20.82 -18.09 -2.61
N GLY A 81 -20.32 -19.28 -2.95
CA GLY A 81 -19.75 -19.60 -4.26
C GLY A 81 -18.33 -19.06 -4.46
N ASP A 82 -17.91 -18.98 -5.72
CA ASP A 82 -16.51 -18.65 -6.05
C ASP A 82 -16.27 -17.13 -6.05
N VAL A 83 -15.94 -16.62 -4.86
CA VAL A 83 -15.62 -15.22 -4.59
C VAL A 83 -14.24 -15.13 -3.98
N LEU A 84 -13.44 -14.18 -4.47
CA LEU A 84 -12.14 -13.84 -3.94
C LEU A 84 -12.10 -12.37 -3.55
N LEU A 85 -11.39 -12.03 -2.48
CA LEU A 85 -10.91 -10.65 -2.30
C LEU A 85 -10.02 -10.29 -3.49
N SER A 86 -10.14 -9.06 -3.98
CA SER A 86 -9.43 -8.59 -5.19
C SER A 86 -9.07 -7.12 -5.05
N HIS A 87 -8.37 -6.55 -6.04
CA HIS A 87 -8.04 -5.12 -6.08
C HIS A 87 -7.44 -4.62 -4.74
N GLN A 88 -7.85 -3.44 -4.25
CA GLN A 88 -7.32 -2.79 -3.04
C GLN A 88 -7.49 -3.67 -1.78
N SER A 89 -8.54 -4.48 -1.71
CA SER A 89 -8.74 -5.38 -0.58
C SER A 89 -7.71 -6.51 -0.56
N ALA A 90 -7.39 -7.09 -1.73
CA ALA A 90 -6.38 -8.12 -1.83
C ALA A 90 -4.97 -7.58 -1.61
N THR A 91 -4.64 -6.40 -2.14
CA THR A 91 -3.32 -5.77 -1.92
C THR A 91 -3.09 -5.53 -0.43
N LEU A 92 -4.10 -5.05 0.30
CA LEU A 92 -4.01 -4.87 1.75
C LEU A 92 -3.79 -6.19 2.50
N VAL A 93 -4.46 -7.28 2.10
CA VAL A 93 -4.25 -8.61 2.73
C VAL A 93 -2.86 -9.17 2.43
N HIS A 94 -2.28 -8.85 1.27
CA HIS A 94 -0.86 -9.14 0.96
C HIS A 94 0.12 -8.23 1.71
N GLY A 95 -0.37 -7.30 2.54
CA GLY A 95 0.45 -6.37 3.30
C GLY A 95 1.11 -5.29 2.45
N LEU A 96 0.57 -4.99 1.28
CA LEU A 96 1.06 -3.91 0.40
C LEU A 96 0.63 -2.52 0.92
N PRO A 97 1.35 -1.44 0.55
CA PRO A 97 1.04 -0.10 1.02
C PRO A 97 -0.37 0.37 0.62
N THR A 98 -0.94 1.28 1.42
CA THR A 98 -2.33 1.74 1.27
C THR A 98 -2.50 3.10 0.59
N TRP A 99 -1.40 3.69 0.11
CA TRP A 99 -1.40 5.04 -0.43
C TRP A 99 -2.22 5.17 -1.71
N GLY A 100 -2.92 6.30 -1.89
CA GLY A 100 -3.71 6.60 -3.08
C GLY A 100 -4.94 5.70 -3.28
N MET A 101 -5.35 4.93 -2.27
CA MET A 101 -6.44 3.96 -2.36
C MET A 101 -7.59 4.24 -1.40
N GLY A 102 -8.81 3.96 -1.85
CA GLY A 102 -10.03 4.07 -1.07
C GLY A 102 -10.48 2.73 -0.48
N PHE A 103 -10.66 2.68 0.84
CA PHE A 103 -11.06 1.46 1.57
C PHE A 103 -12.52 1.47 2.06
N GLY A 104 -13.37 2.30 1.44
CA GLY A 104 -14.78 2.45 1.84
C GLY A 104 -15.66 1.23 1.54
N ARG A 105 -15.26 0.38 0.58
CA ARG A 105 -15.96 -0.87 0.22
C ARG A 105 -14.95 -2.00 0.04
N VAL A 106 -15.28 -3.19 0.52
CA VAL A 106 -14.53 -4.42 0.24
C VAL A 106 -14.64 -4.72 -1.25
N GLN A 107 -13.52 -5.03 -1.88
CA GLN A 107 -13.42 -5.31 -3.30
C GLN A 107 -13.32 -6.82 -3.49
N VAL A 108 -14.27 -7.38 -4.22
CA VAL A 108 -14.32 -8.82 -4.49
C VAL A 108 -14.48 -9.09 -5.97
N THR A 109 -13.86 -10.15 -6.45
CA THR A 109 -14.08 -10.68 -7.79
C THR A 109 -14.85 -11.99 -7.67
N ARG A 110 -15.87 -12.14 -8.50
CA ARG A 110 -16.69 -13.33 -8.59
C ARG A 110 -16.61 -13.89 -10.01
N ALA A 111 -16.27 -15.17 -10.13
CA ALA A 111 -16.18 -15.83 -11.44
C ALA A 111 -17.57 -16.13 -12.03
N THR A 112 -18.51 -16.60 -11.20
CA THR A 112 -19.83 -17.07 -11.67
C THR A 112 -20.98 -16.65 -10.76
N GLY A 113 -22.20 -16.64 -11.32
CA GLY A 113 -23.43 -16.36 -10.59
C GLY A 113 -23.79 -14.88 -10.46
N ARG A 114 -24.90 -14.62 -9.77
CA ARG A 114 -25.43 -13.27 -9.55
C ARG A 114 -24.93 -12.72 -8.22
N ALA A 115 -24.24 -11.59 -8.25
CA ALA A 115 -24.02 -10.75 -7.09
C ALA A 115 -24.09 -9.27 -7.51
N ARG A 116 -24.53 -8.43 -6.57
CA ARG A 116 -24.64 -6.98 -6.74
C ARG A 116 -23.76 -6.30 -5.72
N SER A 117 -23.11 -5.22 -6.14
CA SER A 117 -22.44 -4.30 -5.22
C SER A 117 -23.46 -3.68 -4.27
N ASP A 118 -23.01 -3.37 -3.06
CA ASP A 118 -23.77 -2.64 -2.05
C ASP A 118 -22.88 -1.55 -1.41
N ARG A 119 -23.34 -0.97 -0.29
CA ARG A 119 -22.59 0.09 0.42
C ARG A 119 -21.28 -0.39 1.07
N SER A 120 -21.12 -1.70 1.26
CA SER A 120 -19.99 -2.35 1.93
C SER A 120 -19.12 -3.19 1.00
N VAL A 121 -19.65 -3.63 -0.15
CA VAL A 121 -18.92 -4.45 -1.11
C VAL A 121 -19.07 -3.91 -2.53
N GLN A 122 -17.97 -3.86 -3.26
CA GLN A 122 -17.93 -3.69 -4.69
C GLN A 122 -17.59 -5.05 -5.32
N VAL A 123 -18.51 -5.56 -6.15
CA VAL A 123 -18.35 -6.83 -6.84
C VAL A 123 -17.89 -6.57 -8.26
N HIS A 124 -16.77 -7.18 -8.62
CA HIS A 124 -16.23 -7.25 -9.97
C HIS A 124 -16.53 -8.62 -10.59
N ARG A 125 -16.61 -8.65 -11.92
CA ARG A 125 -16.80 -9.88 -12.67
C ARG A 125 -15.61 -10.07 -13.59
N SER A 126 -14.94 -11.19 -13.42
CA SER A 126 -13.80 -11.57 -14.23
C SER A 126 -13.61 -13.08 -14.10
N ALA A 127 -13.09 -13.71 -15.16
CA ALA A 127 -12.72 -15.11 -15.08
C ALA A 127 -11.59 -15.29 -14.05
N LEU A 128 -11.66 -16.35 -13.27
CA LEU A 128 -10.65 -16.72 -12.28
C LEU A 128 -10.09 -18.08 -12.68
N GLY A 129 -8.80 -18.15 -12.98
CA GLY A 129 -8.07 -19.42 -13.14
C GLY A 129 -7.51 -19.90 -11.80
N PRO A 130 -7.10 -21.17 -11.68
CA PRO A 130 -6.44 -21.69 -10.48
C PRO A 130 -5.21 -20.86 -10.06
N ASP A 131 -4.44 -20.39 -11.03
CA ASP A 131 -3.23 -19.57 -10.82
C ASP A 131 -3.51 -18.12 -10.38
N ASP A 132 -4.79 -17.74 -10.31
CA ASP A 132 -5.21 -16.44 -9.81
C ASP A 132 -5.58 -16.49 -8.33
N ILE A 133 -5.61 -17.66 -7.70
CA ILE A 133 -6.16 -17.86 -6.36
C ILE A 133 -5.03 -18.07 -5.34
N CYS A 134 -5.13 -17.36 -4.22
CA CYS A 134 -4.27 -17.55 -3.05
C CYS A 134 -5.10 -17.51 -1.77
N GLU A 135 -4.72 -18.30 -0.77
CA GLU A 135 -5.33 -18.29 0.56
C GLU A 135 -4.28 -17.97 1.62
N LEU A 136 -4.59 -17.03 2.52
CA LEU A 136 -3.79 -16.69 3.70
C LEU A 136 -4.76 -16.23 4.79
N SER A 137 -4.52 -16.66 6.03
CA SER A 137 -5.33 -16.25 7.19
C SER A 137 -6.84 -16.47 7.00
N GLY A 138 -7.24 -17.55 6.32
CA GLY A 138 -8.64 -17.91 6.06
C GLY A 138 -9.38 -16.99 5.08
N LEU A 139 -8.65 -16.18 4.31
CA LEU A 139 -9.21 -15.32 3.26
C LEU A 139 -8.71 -15.76 1.88
N ARG A 140 -9.65 -16.26 1.05
CA ARG A 140 -9.42 -16.48 -0.37
C ARG A 140 -9.33 -15.14 -1.10
N ARG A 141 -8.26 -14.94 -1.87
CA ARG A 141 -7.97 -13.69 -2.59
C ARG A 141 -7.27 -13.93 -3.93
N THR A 142 -7.19 -12.88 -4.74
CA THR A 142 -6.37 -12.91 -5.96
C THR A 142 -4.87 -12.93 -5.62
N THR A 143 -4.04 -13.53 -6.47
CA THR A 143 -2.57 -13.49 -6.33
C THR A 143 -2.06 -12.05 -6.26
N ALA A 144 -0.87 -11.83 -5.68
CA ALA A 144 -0.31 -10.48 -5.53
C ALA A 144 -0.19 -9.77 -6.88
N ALA A 145 0.34 -10.45 -7.92
CA ALA A 145 0.43 -9.90 -9.26
C ALA A 145 -0.92 -9.44 -9.80
N ARG A 146 -1.97 -10.25 -9.62
CA ARG A 146 -3.33 -9.94 -10.08
C ARG A 146 -3.91 -8.76 -9.30
N ALA A 147 -3.75 -8.76 -7.98
CA ALA A 147 -4.25 -7.71 -7.11
C ALA A 147 -3.61 -6.34 -7.42
N VAL A 148 -2.30 -6.31 -7.70
CA VAL A 148 -1.58 -5.10 -8.14
C VAL A 148 -2.15 -4.60 -9.46
N ALA A 149 -2.26 -5.48 -10.46
CA ALA A 149 -2.84 -5.17 -11.76
C ALA A 149 -4.28 -4.61 -11.68
N GLU A 150 -5.17 -5.36 -11.02
CA GLU A 150 -6.56 -5.00 -10.77
C GLU A 150 -6.69 -3.63 -10.09
N THR A 151 -5.88 -3.41 -9.06
CA THR A 151 -5.86 -2.12 -8.35
C THR A 151 -5.43 -1.00 -9.29
N THR A 152 -4.33 -1.19 -10.02
CA THR A 152 -3.77 -0.19 -10.94
C THR A 152 -4.78 0.21 -12.02
N CYS A 153 -5.51 -0.76 -12.58
CA CYS A 153 -6.56 -0.54 -13.56
C CYS A 153 -7.70 0.36 -13.06
N THR A 154 -7.91 0.41 -11.73
CA THR A 154 -9.00 1.18 -11.11
C THR A 154 -8.53 2.42 -10.34
N THR A 155 -7.22 2.66 -10.29
CA THR A 155 -6.61 3.81 -9.61
C THR A 155 -5.75 4.63 -10.59
N SER A 156 -4.43 4.52 -10.51
CA SER A 156 -3.48 5.28 -11.31
C SER A 156 -2.18 4.51 -11.51
N TYR A 157 -1.42 4.92 -12.54
CA TYR A 157 -0.06 4.43 -12.80
C TYR A 157 0.85 4.54 -11.57
N GLU A 158 0.84 5.68 -10.88
CA GLU A 158 1.70 5.94 -9.72
C GLU A 158 1.38 5.02 -8.53
N VAL A 159 0.08 4.76 -8.28
CA VAL A 159 -0.35 3.76 -7.28
C VAL A 159 0.12 2.36 -7.70
N GLY A 160 0.02 2.04 -8.98
CA GLY A 160 0.47 0.76 -9.52
C GLY A 160 1.97 0.53 -9.34
N VAL A 161 2.81 1.54 -9.59
CA VAL A 161 4.26 1.46 -9.37
C VAL A 161 4.56 1.23 -7.90
N ALA A 162 3.98 2.02 -6.99
CA ALA A 162 4.23 1.86 -5.55
C ALA A 162 3.82 0.47 -5.02
N LEU A 163 2.72 -0.10 -5.55
CA LEU A 163 2.28 -1.45 -5.22
C LEU A 163 3.19 -2.53 -5.80
N ALA A 164 3.62 -2.36 -7.06
CA ALA A 164 4.49 -3.29 -7.74
C ALA A 164 5.90 -3.33 -7.13
N ASP A 165 6.49 -2.16 -6.84
CA ASP A 165 7.78 -2.01 -6.15
C ASP A 165 7.74 -2.73 -4.78
N ALA A 166 6.72 -2.44 -3.97
CA ALA A 166 6.54 -3.08 -2.67
C ALA A 166 6.30 -4.60 -2.78
N ALA A 167 5.60 -5.07 -3.81
CA ALA A 167 5.39 -6.51 -4.02
C ALA A 167 6.69 -7.22 -4.43
N LEU A 168 7.51 -6.59 -5.27
CA LEU A 168 8.84 -7.09 -5.66
C LEU A 168 9.80 -7.10 -4.46
N GLN A 169 9.86 -6.00 -3.71
CA GLN A 169 10.70 -5.87 -2.51
C GLN A 169 10.41 -6.96 -1.48
N LYS A 170 9.13 -7.32 -1.30
CA LYS A 170 8.69 -8.37 -0.37
C LYS A 170 8.82 -9.79 -0.93
N GLY A 171 9.26 -9.95 -2.18
CA GLY A 171 9.34 -11.26 -2.84
C GLY A 171 7.98 -11.90 -3.10
N LEU A 172 6.89 -11.12 -3.12
CA LEU A 172 5.53 -11.63 -3.36
C LEU A 172 5.27 -11.91 -4.85
N VAL A 173 6.04 -11.26 -5.71
CA VAL A 173 5.98 -11.39 -7.17
C VAL A 173 7.38 -11.28 -7.77
N THR A 174 7.55 -11.80 -8.98
CA THR A 174 8.67 -11.47 -9.87
C THR A 174 8.26 -10.40 -10.88
N LYS A 175 9.26 -9.76 -11.51
CA LYS A 175 9.03 -8.81 -12.61
C LYS A 175 8.27 -9.47 -13.76
N ASP A 176 8.65 -10.69 -14.13
CA ASP A 176 7.99 -11.46 -15.18
C ASP A 176 6.52 -11.74 -14.85
N GLN A 177 6.20 -12.08 -13.60
CA GLN A 177 4.81 -12.29 -13.17
C GLN A 177 3.95 -11.03 -13.31
N LEU A 178 4.51 -9.84 -13.04
CA LEU A 178 3.82 -8.57 -13.25
C LEU A 178 3.58 -8.30 -14.74
N ILE A 179 4.59 -8.52 -15.58
CA ILE A 179 4.49 -8.34 -17.04
C ILE A 179 3.47 -9.31 -17.65
N GLU A 180 3.53 -10.59 -17.27
CA GLU A 180 2.59 -11.61 -17.74
C GLU A 180 1.16 -11.31 -17.28
N MET A 181 0.98 -10.82 -16.05
CA MET A 181 -0.33 -10.35 -15.61
C MET A 181 -0.84 -9.18 -16.46
N ALA A 182 0.00 -8.18 -16.73
CA ALA A 182 -0.35 -7.03 -17.55
C ALA A 182 -0.76 -7.44 -18.98
N LYS A 183 -0.09 -8.44 -19.56
CA LYS A 183 -0.48 -9.03 -20.85
C LYS A 183 -1.84 -9.72 -20.80
N ARG A 184 -2.11 -10.50 -19.74
CA ARG A 184 -3.40 -11.20 -19.57
C ARG A 184 -4.58 -10.24 -19.48
N ILE A 185 -4.41 -9.09 -18.83
CA ILE A 185 -5.46 -8.09 -18.64
C ILE A 185 -5.49 -7.00 -19.72
N GLN A 186 -4.71 -7.12 -20.81
CA GLN A 186 -4.46 -6.03 -21.77
C GLN A 186 -5.72 -5.34 -22.35
N HIS A 187 -6.87 -6.03 -22.36
CA HIS A 187 -8.15 -5.51 -22.84
C HIS A 187 -9.02 -4.86 -21.75
N TRP A 188 -8.56 -4.81 -20.51
CA TRP A 188 -9.31 -4.21 -19.41
C TRP A 188 -9.21 -2.69 -19.44
N PRO A 189 -10.23 -1.96 -18.98
CA PRO A 189 -10.10 -0.54 -18.67
C PRO A 189 -8.92 -0.30 -17.72
N GLY A 190 -8.07 0.67 -18.03
CA GLY A 190 -6.89 0.99 -17.23
C GLY A 190 -5.69 0.03 -17.43
N ALA A 191 -5.80 -0.97 -18.30
CA ALA A 191 -4.68 -1.88 -18.62
C ALA A 191 -3.40 -1.16 -19.10
N PRO A 192 -3.44 -0.05 -19.87
CA PRO A 192 -2.23 0.70 -20.20
C PRO A 192 -1.45 1.18 -18.97
N ALA A 193 -2.12 1.61 -17.90
CA ALA A 193 -1.48 2.03 -16.66
C ALA A 193 -0.86 0.83 -15.92
N ALA A 194 -1.56 -0.31 -15.88
CA ALA A 194 -1.04 -1.53 -15.27
C ALA A 194 0.20 -2.07 -16.02
N ARG A 195 0.19 -2.02 -17.34
CA ARG A 195 1.35 -2.38 -18.19
C ARG A 195 2.53 -1.45 -17.94
N ALA A 196 2.31 -0.14 -18.02
CA ALA A 196 3.37 0.82 -17.76
C ALA A 196 3.96 0.66 -16.34
N ALA A 197 3.10 0.45 -15.32
CA ALA A 197 3.56 0.22 -13.95
C ALA A 197 4.38 -1.06 -13.83
N ALA A 198 3.93 -2.17 -14.44
CA ALA A 198 4.65 -3.43 -14.47
C ALA A 198 6.02 -3.27 -15.15
N GLU A 199 6.10 -2.57 -16.28
CA GLU A 199 7.35 -2.27 -17.01
C GLU A 199 8.28 -1.36 -16.20
N PHE A 200 7.74 -0.38 -15.48
CA PHE A 200 8.52 0.57 -14.68
C PHE A 200 8.94 0.05 -13.29
N ALA A 201 8.27 -0.97 -12.74
CA ALA A 201 8.51 -1.41 -11.36
C ALA A 201 9.96 -1.82 -11.04
N ASP A 202 10.46 -1.45 -9.86
CA ASP A 202 11.78 -1.84 -9.34
C ASP A 202 11.67 -2.15 -7.83
N GLY A 203 12.02 -3.39 -7.45
CA GLY A 203 11.97 -3.86 -6.07
C GLY A 203 13.00 -3.23 -5.13
N LYS A 204 13.92 -2.41 -5.64
CA LYS A 204 14.87 -1.63 -4.83
C LYS A 204 14.25 -0.39 -4.19
N SER A 205 13.07 0.04 -4.63
CA SER A 205 12.37 1.14 -3.96
C SER A 205 11.79 0.64 -2.64
N GLU A 206 12.23 1.24 -1.52
CA GLU A 206 11.93 0.72 -0.18
C GLU A 206 10.71 1.39 0.47
N SER A 207 10.16 2.44 -0.15
CA SER A 207 9.01 3.18 0.36
C SER A 207 8.11 3.73 -0.76
N VAL A 208 6.84 3.99 -0.42
CA VAL A 208 5.89 4.64 -1.36
C VAL A 208 6.45 5.97 -1.87
N GLY A 209 7.09 6.74 -1.00
CA GLY A 209 7.61 8.05 -1.36
C GLY A 209 8.77 7.97 -2.34
N GLU A 210 9.66 6.99 -2.19
CA GLU A 210 10.69 6.68 -3.18
C GLU A 210 10.07 6.28 -4.53
N SER A 211 9.07 5.38 -4.53
CA SER A 211 8.42 4.96 -5.77
C SER A 211 7.79 6.14 -6.51
N ARG A 212 7.10 7.02 -5.76
CA ARG A 212 6.53 8.27 -6.28
C ARG A 212 7.60 9.23 -6.81
N LEU A 213 8.71 9.41 -6.08
CA LEU A 213 9.81 10.27 -6.51
C LEU A 213 10.44 9.75 -7.81
N ARG A 214 10.58 8.43 -7.95
CA ARG A 214 11.07 7.80 -9.18
C ARG A 214 10.15 8.05 -10.37
N VAL A 215 8.84 7.93 -10.16
CA VAL A 215 7.82 8.30 -11.16
C VAL A 215 7.91 9.78 -11.52
N LEU A 216 8.07 10.66 -10.53
CA LEU A 216 8.23 12.10 -10.75
C LEU A 216 9.47 12.41 -11.59
N MET A 217 10.62 11.82 -11.24
CA MET A 217 11.88 12.01 -11.98
C MET A 217 11.74 11.60 -13.45
N ALA A 218 11.18 10.41 -13.71
CA ALA A 218 10.92 9.94 -15.07
C ALA A 218 9.97 10.87 -15.83
N ASN A 219 8.85 11.27 -15.21
CA ASN A 219 7.87 12.18 -15.81
C ASN A 219 8.38 13.62 -16.04
N ARG A 220 9.50 13.99 -15.41
CA ARG A 220 10.17 15.29 -15.60
C ARG A 220 11.42 15.17 -16.48
N GLY A 221 11.66 14.01 -17.08
CA GLY A 221 12.77 13.78 -18.01
C GLY A 221 14.14 13.79 -17.34
N LEU A 222 14.23 13.46 -16.05
CA LEU A 222 15.51 13.19 -15.43
C LEU A 222 16.07 11.84 -15.94
N PRO A 223 17.40 11.70 -16.05
CA PRO A 223 18.03 10.41 -16.28
C PRO A 223 17.61 9.39 -15.23
N GLU A 224 17.49 8.13 -15.64
CA GLU A 224 17.14 7.03 -14.73
C GLU A 224 18.18 6.93 -13.59
N PRO A 225 17.75 6.99 -12.32
CA PRO A 225 18.66 6.87 -11.18
C PRO A 225 19.08 5.41 -10.95
N GLU A 226 20.29 5.23 -10.42
CA GLU A 226 20.66 4.00 -9.72
C GLU A 226 20.06 4.04 -8.31
N LEU A 227 19.35 2.98 -7.91
CA LEU A 227 18.67 2.91 -6.61
C LEU A 227 19.52 2.23 -5.53
N GLN A 228 19.37 2.69 -4.28
CA GLN A 228 19.94 2.08 -3.07
C GLN A 228 21.47 1.87 -3.18
N VAL A 229 22.18 2.89 -3.67
CA VAL A 229 23.62 2.79 -3.99
C VAL A 229 24.47 2.93 -2.73
N GLU A 230 25.41 2.01 -2.54
CA GLU A 230 26.45 2.12 -1.52
C GLU A 230 27.61 3.00 -2.00
N ILE A 231 27.82 4.14 -1.35
CA ILE A 231 28.96 5.02 -1.62
C ILE A 231 30.10 4.65 -0.69
N ARG A 232 31.27 4.33 -1.26
CA ARG A 232 32.47 3.91 -0.55
C ARG A 232 33.62 4.88 -0.77
N ASP A 233 34.53 4.99 0.20
CA ASP A 233 35.76 5.73 0.02
C ASP A 233 36.83 4.95 -0.79
N ILE A 234 37.96 5.60 -1.08
CA ILE A 234 39.08 5.00 -1.83
C ILE A 234 39.65 3.78 -1.08
N GLY A 235 39.54 3.75 0.24
CA GLY A 235 39.92 2.61 1.07
C GLY A 235 38.84 1.53 1.19
N GLY A 236 37.73 1.65 0.46
CA GLY A 236 36.62 0.69 0.45
C GLY A 236 35.64 0.81 1.63
N ARG A 237 35.86 1.76 2.56
CA ARG A 237 34.97 1.96 3.71
C ARG A 237 33.65 2.59 3.24
N LEU A 238 32.54 2.03 3.70
CA LEU A 238 31.19 2.52 3.40
C LEU A 238 30.98 3.90 4.03
N LEU A 239 30.70 4.90 3.19
CA LEU A 239 30.36 6.27 3.62
C LEU A 239 28.86 6.41 3.89
N GLY A 240 28.03 5.69 3.12
CA GLY A 240 26.59 5.63 3.29
C GLY A 240 25.90 4.86 2.16
N ARG A 241 24.63 4.51 2.35
CA ARG A 241 23.72 4.04 1.31
C ARG A 241 22.73 5.16 0.99
N VAL A 242 22.50 5.44 -0.29
CA VAL A 242 21.66 6.54 -0.75
C VAL A 242 20.50 6.03 -1.59
N ASP A 243 19.34 6.68 -1.50
CA ASP A 243 18.13 6.19 -2.16
C ASP A 243 18.27 6.21 -3.69
N PHE A 244 18.77 7.33 -4.24
CA PHE A 244 18.94 7.51 -5.68
C PHE A 244 20.28 8.19 -5.99
N LEU A 245 21.00 7.67 -6.99
CA LEU A 245 22.16 8.30 -7.60
C LEU A 245 21.89 8.56 -9.09
N VAL A 246 21.82 9.82 -9.47
CA VAL A 246 21.56 10.27 -10.84
C VAL A 246 22.89 10.65 -11.50
N GLN A 247 23.20 10.02 -12.64
CA GLN A 247 24.43 10.24 -13.43
C GLN A 247 25.73 10.25 -12.61
N LYS A 248 25.80 9.43 -11.55
CA LYS A 248 26.99 9.29 -10.69
C LYS A 248 27.45 10.58 -9.99
N SER A 249 26.63 11.64 -9.99
CA SER A 249 27.02 12.96 -9.46
C SER A 249 25.98 13.56 -8.52
N LEU A 250 24.69 13.29 -8.72
CA LEU A 250 23.63 13.79 -7.86
C LEU A 250 23.00 12.67 -7.03
N ILE A 251 23.10 12.80 -5.71
CA ILE A 251 22.37 12.01 -4.72
C ILE A 251 21.03 12.69 -4.45
N VAL A 252 19.95 11.92 -4.55
CA VAL A 252 18.60 12.33 -4.16
C VAL A 252 18.14 11.40 -3.04
N GLU A 253 17.75 11.97 -1.89
CA GLU A 253 17.21 11.21 -0.74
C GLU A 253 15.74 11.58 -0.52
N PHE A 254 14.91 10.57 -0.25
CA PHE A 254 13.51 10.78 0.10
C PHE A 254 13.33 10.77 1.62
N ASP A 255 12.90 11.90 2.18
CA ASP A 255 12.62 12.00 3.61
C ASP A 255 11.16 11.59 3.91
N GLY A 256 11.00 10.31 4.25
CA GLY A 256 9.73 9.80 4.75
C GLY A 256 9.36 10.46 6.07
N ALA A 257 8.15 11.01 6.19
CA ALA A 257 7.66 11.65 7.42
C ALA A 257 7.49 10.66 8.61
N ARG A 258 8.61 10.26 9.23
CA ARG A 258 8.86 9.68 10.57
C ARG A 258 10.27 9.06 10.55
N LYS A 259 11.22 9.40 11.42
CA LYS A 259 11.21 10.00 12.77
C LYS A 259 12.30 11.06 12.88
N TYR A 260 12.02 12.10 13.67
CA TYR A 260 13.06 12.82 14.39
C TYR A 260 13.85 11.81 15.23
N GLY A 261 15.06 11.49 14.77
CA GLY A 261 16.02 10.75 15.56
C GLY A 261 16.41 11.56 16.81
N SER A 262 17.16 10.93 17.69
CA SER A 262 17.84 11.67 18.76
C SER A 262 18.73 12.77 18.17
N ALA A 263 19.10 13.78 18.96
CA ALA A 263 20.04 14.81 18.50
C ALA A 263 21.35 14.20 17.95
N LYS A 264 21.75 13.02 18.44
CA LYS A 264 22.92 12.27 17.95
C LYS A 264 22.71 11.73 16.53
N ASP A 265 21.52 11.26 16.20
CA ASP A 265 21.20 10.73 14.86
C ASP A 265 21.23 11.86 13.82
N LEU A 266 20.70 13.03 14.17
CA LEU A 266 20.75 14.22 13.30
C LEU A 266 22.19 14.68 13.05
N VAL A 267 23.04 14.64 14.08
CA VAL A 267 24.46 14.99 13.94
C VAL A 267 25.19 13.98 13.05
N ALA A 268 24.99 12.68 13.28
CA ALA A 268 25.60 11.63 12.47
C ALA A 268 25.18 11.72 10.99
N GLU A 269 23.91 12.02 10.74
CA GLU A 269 23.34 12.24 9.43
C GLU A 269 23.95 13.45 8.72
N LYS A 270 24.13 14.56 9.44
CA LYS A 270 24.82 15.75 8.91
C LYS A 270 26.25 15.43 8.51
N TRP A 271 27.03 14.79 9.39
CA TRP A 271 28.41 14.40 9.06
C TRP A 271 28.49 13.42 7.88
N ARG A 272 27.48 12.57 7.70
CA ARG A 272 27.38 11.68 6.54
C ARG A 272 27.19 12.49 5.25
N GLU A 273 26.25 13.43 5.26
CA GLU A 273 26.01 14.30 4.11
C GLU A 273 27.24 15.14 3.76
N ASP A 274 27.92 15.72 4.76
CA ASP A 274 29.14 16.51 4.55
C ASP A 274 30.23 15.67 3.86
N ARG A 275 30.46 14.43 4.30
CA ARG A 275 31.42 13.51 3.64
C ARG A 275 31.05 13.17 2.20
N LEU A 276 29.76 13.06 1.88
CA LEU A 276 29.30 12.82 0.51
C LEU A 276 29.55 14.06 -0.36
N ARG A 277 29.30 15.26 0.17
CA ARG A 277 29.58 16.52 -0.54
C ARG A 277 31.06 16.75 -0.77
N GLU A 278 31.91 16.44 0.22
CA GLU A 278 33.38 16.48 0.08
C GLU A 278 33.92 15.57 -1.04
N ARG A 279 33.14 14.56 -1.44
CA ARG A 279 33.43 13.67 -2.59
C ARG A 279 32.94 14.20 -3.93
N GLY A 280 32.40 15.41 -3.97
CA GLY A 280 31.89 16.04 -5.18
C GLY A 280 30.44 15.67 -5.52
N TYR A 281 29.74 14.91 -4.68
CA TYR A 281 28.33 14.63 -4.92
C TYR A 281 27.48 15.85 -4.58
N GLY A 282 26.55 16.21 -5.47
CA GLY A 282 25.39 16.97 -5.06
C GLY A 282 24.50 16.12 -4.18
N VAL A 283 23.94 16.69 -3.12
CA VAL A 283 22.93 16.02 -2.30
C VAL A 283 21.69 16.90 -2.24
N ILE A 284 20.53 16.30 -2.50
CA ILE A 284 19.23 16.95 -2.37
C ILE A 284 18.23 16.02 -1.67
N ARG A 285 17.51 16.58 -0.69
CA ARG A 285 16.42 15.88 0.00
C ARG A 285 15.08 16.28 -0.60
N VAL A 286 14.17 15.32 -0.70
CA VAL A 286 12.80 15.50 -1.19
C VAL A 286 11.85 14.92 -0.17
N GLY A 287 10.90 15.74 0.31
CA GLY A 287 9.88 15.31 1.26
C GLY A 287 8.53 15.04 0.62
N TRP A 288 7.57 14.58 1.43
CA TRP A 288 6.18 14.39 0.98
C TRP A 288 5.55 15.63 0.30
N PRO A 289 5.67 16.87 0.82
CA PRO A 289 5.08 18.04 0.16
C PRO A 289 5.67 18.33 -1.23
N ASP A 290 6.93 17.95 -1.48
CA ASP A 290 7.58 18.16 -2.77
C ASP A 290 6.98 17.26 -3.87
N LEU A 291 6.47 16.08 -3.51
CA LEU A 291 5.84 15.15 -4.46
C LEU A 291 4.54 15.72 -5.04
N ASP A 292 3.89 16.63 -4.31
CA ASP A 292 2.65 17.27 -4.75
C ASP A 292 2.92 18.56 -5.55
N LEU A 293 4.19 18.93 -5.75
CA LEU A 293 4.65 20.07 -6.54
C LEU A 293 5.62 19.63 -7.68
N PRO A 294 5.20 18.72 -8.57
CA PRO A 294 6.10 18.01 -9.48
C PRO A 294 6.93 18.92 -10.40
N ASP A 295 6.38 20.05 -10.84
CA ASP A 295 7.11 21.00 -11.70
C ASP A 295 8.21 21.76 -10.96
N ILE A 296 7.95 22.16 -9.71
CA ILE A 296 8.92 22.85 -8.86
C ILE A 296 10.03 21.86 -8.49
N THR A 297 9.65 20.69 -8.02
CA THR A 297 10.59 19.63 -7.62
C THR A 297 11.42 19.16 -8.81
N GLY A 298 10.82 18.95 -9.99
CA GLY A 298 11.54 18.60 -11.21
C GLY A 298 12.59 19.65 -11.61
N ARG A 299 12.23 20.94 -11.61
CA ARG A 299 13.20 22.02 -11.87
C ARG A 299 14.33 22.04 -10.85
N ARG A 300 14.01 21.84 -9.56
CA ARG A 300 14.99 21.81 -8.47
C ARG A 300 16.00 20.68 -8.69
N LEU A 301 15.54 19.50 -9.09
CA LEU A 301 16.37 18.34 -9.38
C LEU A 301 17.25 18.56 -10.62
N HIS A 302 16.71 19.09 -11.72
CA HIS A 302 17.50 19.43 -12.93
C HIS A 302 18.62 20.44 -12.62
N GLN A 303 18.31 21.48 -11.86
CA GLN A 303 19.32 22.47 -11.44
C GLN A 303 20.39 21.87 -10.53
N ALA A 304 20.00 20.96 -9.62
CA ALA A 304 20.95 20.26 -8.77
C ALA A 304 21.88 19.37 -9.61
N LEU A 305 21.32 18.62 -10.56
CA LEU A 305 22.09 17.74 -11.44
C LEU A 305 23.09 18.52 -12.28
N ALA A 306 22.67 19.63 -12.89
CA ALA A 306 23.55 20.48 -13.70
C ALA A 306 24.72 21.06 -12.89
N ARG A 307 24.49 21.43 -11.62
CA ARG A 307 25.55 21.93 -10.73
C ARG A 307 26.52 20.85 -10.27
N SER A 308 26.06 19.59 -10.18
CA SER A 308 26.88 18.47 -9.74
C SER A 308 27.70 17.82 -10.85
N ALA A 309 27.34 18.07 -12.11
CA ALA A 309 28.07 17.61 -13.28
C ALA A 309 29.20 18.57 -13.73
N ALA A 310 29.25 19.79 -13.16
CA ALA A 310 30.23 20.82 -13.46
C ALA A 310 31.42 20.75 -12.49
#